data_AF-A0A136Q0V2-F1
#
_entry.id   AF-A0A136Q0V2-F1
#
_cell.length_a   1.000
_cell.length_b   1.000
_cell.length_c   1.000
_cell.angle_alpha   90.00
_cell.angle_beta   90.00
_cell.angle_gamma   90.00
#
_symmetry.space_group_name_H-M   'P 1'
#
loop_
_entity.id
_entity.type
_entity.pdbx_description
1 polymer ?
#
loop_
_entity_poly.entity_id
_entity_poly.type
_entity_poly.pdbx_seq_one_letter_code
_entity_poly.pdbx_strand_id
1 'polypeptide(L)'
;MMKLQKTACDYIDSVCRSIRSCRERELFRAELLDHIEQKTAELMRGGKTQEEAERAAVGSLGPAEAISKGMNAVYRPSAAKYIFLAATLFLAFLNAAPWLAFLFNIPNMPLAVFPAEGATAVIGGADGPTSIFVSAGSWSMVSFILPLLLILFAGITVRLFLRPKFGGRNNGMRPRT
;
A
#
# COMPACT_ATOMS: atom_id res chain seq x y z
N MET A 1 -25.49 -29.03 -5.62
CA MET A 1 -25.68 -27.58 -5.83
C MET A 1 -27.15 -27.32 -5.99
N MET A 2 -27.73 -26.61 -5.02
CA MET A 2 -29.14 -26.24 -5.08
C MET A 2 -29.30 -25.09 -6.07
N LYS A 3 -30.35 -25.08 -6.89
CA LYS A 3 -30.59 -23.94 -7.78
C LYS A 3 -31.24 -22.82 -6.98
N LEU A 4 -30.45 -21.83 -6.59
CA LEU A 4 -30.93 -20.57 -6.01
C LEU A 4 -31.85 -19.85 -7.00
N GLN A 5 -32.91 -19.24 -6.49
CA GLN A 5 -33.80 -18.42 -7.30
C GLN A 5 -33.17 -17.07 -7.66
N LYS A 6 -33.81 -16.41 -8.62
CA LYS A 6 -33.39 -15.11 -9.15
C LYS A 6 -33.20 -14.05 -8.05
N THR A 7 -34.05 -14.04 -7.02
CA THR A 7 -33.98 -13.05 -5.93
C THR A 7 -32.69 -13.16 -5.11
N ALA A 8 -32.19 -14.36 -4.85
CA ALA A 8 -30.93 -14.56 -4.13
C ALA A 8 -29.74 -14.19 -5.01
N CYS A 9 -29.77 -14.55 -6.30
CA CYS A 9 -28.75 -14.15 -7.27
C CYS A 9 -28.68 -12.63 -7.43
N ASP A 10 -29.82 -11.95 -7.55
CA ASP A 10 -29.90 -10.49 -7.66
C ASP A 10 -29.32 -9.79 -6.41
N TYR A 11 -29.56 -10.36 -5.22
CA TYR A 11 -28.96 -9.87 -3.97
C TYR A 11 -27.44 -10.03 -3.96
N ILE A 12 -26.93 -11.23 -4.28
CA ILE A 12 -25.50 -11.52 -4.34
C ILE A 12 -24.81 -10.57 -5.32
N ASP A 13 -25.38 -10.38 -6.50
CA ASP A 13 -24.83 -9.48 -7.52
C ASP A 13 -24.86 -8.01 -7.07
N SER A 14 -25.90 -7.58 -6.35
CA SER A 14 -26.00 -6.24 -5.76
C SER A 14 -24.89 -5.97 -4.73
N VAL A 15 -24.65 -6.92 -3.81
CA VAL A 15 -23.56 -6.84 -2.83
C VAL A 15 -22.21 -6.85 -3.54
N CYS A 16 -21.99 -7.79 -4.45
CA CYS A 16 -20.71 -7.97 -5.11
C CYS A 16 -20.34 -6.78 -6.01
N ARG A 17 -21.29 -6.18 -6.73
CA ARG A 17 -21.04 -5.01 -7.60
C ARG A 17 -20.52 -3.80 -6.82
N SER A 18 -20.90 -3.68 -5.55
CA SER A 18 -20.50 -2.57 -4.68
C SER A 18 -19.11 -2.77 -4.04
N ILE A 19 -18.46 -3.93 -4.22
CA ILE A 19 -17.13 -4.24 -3.69
C ILE A 19 -16.05 -3.80 -4.68
N ARG A 20 -15.12 -2.94 -4.21
CA ARG A 20 -14.05 -2.35 -5.05
C ARG A 20 -12.97 -3.35 -5.45
N SER A 21 -12.63 -4.31 -4.59
CA SER A 21 -11.55 -5.27 -4.84
C SER A 21 -12.05 -6.43 -5.69
N CYS A 22 -11.48 -6.61 -6.89
CA CYS A 22 -11.86 -7.70 -7.81
C CYS A 22 -11.63 -9.09 -7.20
N ARG A 23 -10.44 -9.32 -6.64
CA ARG A 23 -10.07 -10.61 -6.02
C ARG A 23 -10.96 -10.96 -4.83
N GLU A 24 -11.21 -9.99 -3.95
CA GLU A 24 -12.03 -10.24 -2.75
C GLU A 24 -13.50 -10.40 -3.10
N ARG A 25 -13.97 -9.73 -4.16
CA ARG A 25 -15.32 -9.88 -4.67
C ARG A 25 -15.60 -11.31 -5.13
N GLU A 26 -14.67 -11.94 -5.85
CA GLU A 26 -14.84 -13.32 -6.32
C GLU A 26 -14.86 -14.33 -5.15
N LEU A 27 -13.91 -14.21 -4.22
CA LEU A 27 -13.87 -15.05 -3.02
C LEU A 27 -15.12 -14.87 -2.17
N PHE A 28 -15.52 -13.63 -1.92
CA PHE A 28 -16.70 -13.33 -1.14
C PHE A 28 -17.99 -13.79 -1.82
N ARG A 29 -18.06 -13.73 -3.15
CA ARG A 29 -19.22 -14.24 -3.90
C ARG A 29 -19.40 -15.74 -3.68
N ALA A 30 -18.31 -16.51 -3.72
CA ALA A 30 -18.35 -17.94 -3.47
C ALA A 30 -18.79 -18.26 -2.03
N GLU A 31 -18.20 -17.57 -1.05
CA GLU A 31 -18.55 -17.72 0.38
C GLU A 31 -20.02 -17.35 0.64
N LEU A 32 -20.48 -16.23 0.08
CA LEU A 32 -21.84 -15.75 0.27
C LEU A 32 -22.88 -16.71 -0.36
N LEU A 33 -22.55 -17.27 -1.51
CA LEU A 33 -23.38 -18.28 -2.17
C LEU A 33 -23.48 -19.55 -1.31
N ASP A 34 -22.35 -20.09 -0.85
CA ASP A 34 -22.33 -21.27 0.03
C ASP A 34 -23.10 -21.01 1.33
N HIS A 35 -22.92 -19.83 1.93
CA HIS A 35 -23.63 -19.47 3.15
C HIS A 35 -25.16 -19.39 2.96
N ILE A 36 -25.63 -18.82 1.84
CA ILE A 36 -27.06 -18.78 1.52
C ILE A 36 -27.57 -20.19 1.24
N GLU A 37 -26.86 -21.01 0.45
CA GLU A 37 -27.24 -22.41 0.19
C GLU A 37 -27.37 -23.22 1.48
N GLN A 38 -26.40 -23.10 2.39
CA GLN A 38 -26.42 -23.79 3.68
C GLN A 38 -27.61 -23.34 4.53
N LYS A 39 -27.82 -22.03 4.70
CA LYS A 39 -28.96 -21.48 5.46
C LYS A 39 -30.30 -21.89 4.86
N THR A 40 -30.42 -21.90 3.54
CA THR A 40 -31.64 -22.33 2.88
C THR A 40 -31.89 -23.82 3.12
N ALA A 41 -30.87 -24.66 3.01
CA ALA A 41 -31.00 -26.09 3.30
C ALA A 41 -31.42 -26.36 4.76
N GLU A 42 -30.90 -25.60 5.73
CA GLU A 42 -31.32 -25.68 7.13
C GLU A 42 -32.79 -25.30 7.32
N LEU A 43 -33.24 -24.21 6.69
CA LEU A 43 -34.63 -23.77 6.76
C LEU A 43 -35.59 -24.75 6.08
N MET A 44 -35.17 -25.40 4.99
CA MET A 44 -35.93 -26.46 4.33
C MET A 44 -36.04 -27.72 5.19
N ARG A 45 -35.00 -28.10 5.94
CA ARG A 45 -35.10 -29.18 6.94
C ARG A 45 -36.09 -28.83 8.06
N GLY A 46 -36.24 -27.55 8.36
CA GLY A 46 -37.27 -27.01 9.27
C GLY A 46 -38.69 -26.99 8.70
N GLY A 47 -38.92 -27.56 7.51
CA GLY A 47 -40.24 -27.69 6.88
C GLY A 47 -40.67 -26.50 6.03
N LYS A 48 -39.79 -25.50 5.80
CA LYS A 48 -40.11 -24.39 4.90
C LYS A 48 -39.98 -24.80 3.44
N THR A 49 -40.79 -24.19 2.59
CA THR A 49 -40.61 -24.30 1.14
C THR A 49 -39.29 -23.65 0.73
N GLN A 50 -38.74 -24.06 -0.41
CA GLN A 50 -37.47 -23.50 -0.92
C GLN A 50 -37.54 -21.97 -1.08
N GLU A 51 -38.64 -21.44 -1.62
CA GLU A 51 -38.85 -19.99 -1.80
C GLU A 51 -38.85 -19.22 -0.48
N GLU A 52 -39.59 -19.71 0.51
CA GLU A 52 -39.65 -19.08 1.83
C GLU A 52 -38.32 -19.18 2.57
N ALA A 53 -37.63 -20.30 2.42
CA ALA A 53 -36.30 -20.53 2.99
C ALA A 53 -35.25 -19.58 2.39
N GLU A 54 -35.24 -19.40 1.07
CA GLU A 54 -34.32 -18.46 0.39
C GLU A 54 -34.61 -17.02 0.79
N ARG A 55 -35.88 -16.61 0.78
CA ARG A 55 -36.27 -15.25 1.17
C ARG A 55 -35.90 -14.95 2.62
N ALA A 56 -36.08 -15.91 3.52
CA ALA A 56 -35.68 -15.79 4.91
C ALA A 56 -34.15 -15.79 5.08
N ALA A 57 -33.41 -16.59 4.29
CA ALA A 57 -31.95 -16.61 4.31
C ALA A 57 -31.38 -15.25 3.89
N VAL A 58 -31.83 -14.71 2.74
CA VAL A 58 -31.43 -13.37 2.25
C VAL A 58 -31.86 -12.28 3.22
N GLY A 59 -33.09 -12.35 3.74
CA GLY A 59 -33.57 -11.40 4.75
C GLY A 59 -32.72 -11.36 6.02
N SER A 60 -32.11 -12.48 6.40
CA SER A 60 -31.24 -12.57 7.58
C SER A 60 -29.86 -11.92 7.40
N LEU A 61 -29.43 -11.69 6.16
CA LEU A 61 -28.14 -11.05 5.85
C LEU A 61 -28.20 -9.52 6.00
N GLY A 62 -29.39 -8.94 5.94
CA GLY A 62 -29.59 -7.51 6.04
C GLY A 62 -29.31 -6.76 4.73
N PRO A 63 -29.22 -5.43 4.76
CA PRO A 63 -29.12 -4.61 3.56
C PRO A 63 -27.78 -4.78 2.85
N ALA A 64 -27.82 -4.95 1.53
CA ALA A 64 -26.65 -5.19 0.69
C ALA A 64 -25.56 -4.10 0.80
N GLU A 65 -25.99 -2.84 0.96
CA GLU A 65 -25.08 -1.70 1.11
C GLU A 65 -24.26 -1.75 2.39
N ALA A 66 -24.85 -2.22 3.50
CA ALA A 66 -24.15 -2.31 4.79
C ALA A 66 -23.02 -3.34 4.72
N ILE A 67 -23.29 -4.50 4.12
CA ILE A 67 -22.29 -5.57 3.89
C ILE A 67 -21.16 -5.04 3.01
N SER A 68 -21.52 -4.42 1.87
CA SER A 68 -20.55 -3.90 0.91
C SER A 68 -19.67 -2.81 1.50
N LYS A 69 -20.23 -1.92 2.33
CA LYS A 69 -19.50 -0.86 3.03
C LYS A 69 -18.54 -1.43 4.08
N GLY A 70 -18.97 -2.40 4.86
CA GLY A 70 -18.12 -3.13 5.80
C GLY A 70 -16.94 -3.80 5.09
N MET A 71 -17.22 -4.46 3.97
CA MET A 71 -16.22 -5.13 3.16
C MET A 71 -15.18 -4.16 2.58
N ASN A 72 -15.64 -3.05 2.02
CA ASN A 72 -14.77 -1.99 1.50
C ASN A 72 -13.93 -1.32 2.60
N ALA A 73 -14.43 -1.26 3.85
CA ALA A 73 -13.68 -0.73 4.98
C ALA A 73 -12.53 -1.67 5.39
N VAL A 74 -12.80 -2.98 5.49
CA VAL A 74 -11.80 -3.99 5.83
C VAL A 74 -10.70 -4.06 4.75
N TYR A 75 -11.11 -4.06 3.48
CA TYR A 75 -10.19 -4.16 2.35
C TYR A 75 -9.66 -2.83 1.84
N ARG A 76 -9.85 -1.72 2.59
CA ARG A 76 -9.31 -0.42 2.21
C ARG A 76 -7.80 -0.53 1.96
N PRO A 77 -7.30 -0.09 0.79
CA PRO A 77 -5.87 -0.07 0.52
C PRO A 77 -5.22 0.85 1.55
N SER A 78 -4.20 0.34 2.25
CA SER A 78 -3.50 1.10 3.27
C SER A 78 -2.77 2.26 2.60
N ALA A 79 -3.23 3.50 2.83
CA ALA A 79 -2.60 4.72 2.31
C ALA A 79 -1.09 4.76 2.61
N ALA A 80 -0.68 4.19 3.75
CA ALA A 80 0.71 4.02 4.14
C ALA A 80 1.60 3.39 3.06
N LYS A 81 1.13 2.38 2.30
CA LYS A 81 1.92 1.74 1.24
C LYS A 81 2.31 2.73 0.14
N TYR A 82 1.35 3.55 -0.28
CA TYR A 82 1.55 4.55 -1.32
C TYR A 82 2.34 5.75 -0.81
N ILE A 83 2.18 6.12 0.47
CA ILE A 83 2.99 7.17 1.11
C ILE A 83 4.47 6.75 1.17
N PHE A 84 4.77 5.52 1.60
CA PHE A 84 6.14 5.00 1.64
C PHE A 84 6.74 4.83 0.23
N LEU A 85 5.93 4.40 -0.74
CA LEU A 85 6.36 4.34 -2.14
C LEU A 85 6.71 5.74 -2.69
N ALA A 86 5.85 6.73 -2.49
CA ALA A 86 6.09 8.10 -2.92
C ALA A 86 7.34 8.69 -2.25
N ALA A 87 7.52 8.47 -0.94
CA ALA A 87 8.71 8.90 -0.22
C ALA A 87 9.99 8.25 -0.77
N THR A 88 9.93 6.95 -1.10
CA THR A 88 11.06 6.21 -1.67
C THR A 88 11.45 6.76 -3.04
N LEU A 89 10.47 7.03 -3.92
CA LEU A 89 10.72 7.62 -5.24
C LEU A 89 11.28 9.04 -5.14
N PHE A 90 10.78 9.84 -4.20
CA PHE A 90 11.30 11.17 -3.95
C PHE A 90 12.76 11.13 -3.46
N LEU A 91 13.07 10.22 -2.53
CA LEU A 91 14.46 10.02 -2.08
C LEU A 91 15.38 9.52 -3.20
N ALA A 92 14.88 8.65 -4.08
CA ALA A 92 15.63 8.18 -5.25
C ALA A 92 15.93 9.33 -6.22
N PHE A 93 14.96 10.21 -6.46
CA PHE A 93 15.15 11.41 -7.28
C PHE A 93 16.20 12.35 -6.68
N LEU A 94 16.14 12.64 -5.38
CA LEU A 94 17.14 13.47 -4.69
C LEU A 94 18.54 12.84 -4.75
N ASN A 95 18.65 11.51 -4.67
CA ASN A 95 19.92 10.82 -4.82
C ASN A 95 20.44 10.85 -6.27
N ALA A 96 19.56 10.80 -7.28
CA ALA A 96 19.96 10.77 -8.68
C ALA A 96 20.26 12.16 -9.27
N ALA A 97 19.64 13.22 -8.76
CA ALA A 97 19.76 14.57 -9.29
C ALA A 97 21.21 15.11 -9.38
N PRO A 98 22.10 14.92 -8.38
CA PRO A 98 23.49 15.36 -8.48
C PRO A 98 24.27 14.62 -9.59
N TRP A 99 24.01 13.32 -9.77
CA TRP A 99 24.65 12.50 -10.80
C TRP A 99 24.15 12.85 -12.20
N LEU A 100 22.85 13.14 -12.34
CA LEU A 100 22.28 13.63 -13.60
C LEU A 100 22.85 15.00 -13.97
N ALA A 101 22.93 15.94 -13.02
CA ALA A 101 23.53 17.25 -13.25
C ALA A 101 25.00 17.15 -13.70
N PHE A 102 25.76 16.24 -13.09
CA PHE A 102 27.13 15.92 -13.50
C PHE A 102 27.20 15.34 -14.92
N LEU A 103 26.36 14.36 -15.25
CA LEU A 103 26.31 13.73 -16.58
C LEU A 103 25.92 14.70 -17.70
N PHE A 104 25.03 15.65 -17.42
CA PHE A 104 24.58 16.65 -18.39
C PHE A 104 25.44 17.92 -18.40
N ASN A 105 26.56 17.95 -17.66
CA ASN A 105 27.49 19.08 -17.60
C ASN A 105 26.78 20.43 -17.40
N ILE A 106 25.70 20.46 -16.61
CA ILE A 106 24.94 21.69 -16.34
C ILE A 106 25.74 22.47 -15.30
N PRO A 107 26.37 23.62 -15.66
CA PRO A 107 27.42 24.18 -14.80
C PRO A 107 26.93 24.78 -13.48
N ASN A 108 25.62 25.05 -13.29
CA ASN A 108 25.12 25.79 -12.13
C ASN A 108 23.62 25.57 -11.86
N MET A 109 23.23 24.48 -11.18
CA MET A 109 21.98 24.50 -10.40
C MET A 109 22.34 24.68 -8.93
N PRO A 110 22.03 25.83 -8.31
CA PRO A 110 22.24 26.03 -6.88
C PRO A 110 21.06 25.37 -6.14
N LEU A 111 21.10 24.05 -5.99
CA LEU A 111 20.30 23.38 -4.97
C LEU A 111 21.26 22.64 -4.03
N ALA A 112 21.35 23.16 -2.82
CA ALA A 112 22.37 22.95 -1.80
C ALA A 112 23.62 23.83 -1.99
N VAL A 113 23.78 24.75 -1.04
CA VAL A 113 25.00 25.47 -0.72
C VAL A 113 26.11 24.46 -0.46
N PHE A 114 26.82 24.06 -1.50
CA PHE A 114 28.17 23.53 -1.39
C PHE A 114 29.08 24.69 -1.73
N PRO A 115 29.89 25.21 -0.79
CA PRO A 115 30.88 26.22 -1.15
C PRO A 115 31.78 25.59 -2.21
N ALA A 116 31.96 26.33 -3.30
CA ALA A 116 32.83 25.96 -4.41
C ALA A 116 34.12 25.37 -3.86
N GLU A 117 34.37 24.11 -4.21
CA GLU A 117 35.61 23.42 -3.93
C GLU A 117 36.75 24.24 -4.54
N GLY A 118 37.71 24.64 -3.71
CA GLY A 118 38.91 25.35 -4.15
C GLY A 118 39.03 26.79 -3.66
N ALA A 119 38.83 27.06 -2.37
CA ALA A 119 39.42 28.24 -1.76
C ALA A 119 40.94 28.04 -1.67
N THR A 120 41.68 28.48 -2.68
CA THR A 120 43.14 28.60 -2.60
C THR A 120 43.47 29.67 -1.57
N ALA A 121 43.77 29.26 -0.35
CA ALA A 121 44.35 30.16 0.64
C ALA A 121 45.82 30.38 0.29
N VAL A 122 46.13 31.54 -0.29
CA VAL A 122 47.51 31.96 -0.53
C VAL A 122 48.05 32.52 0.78
N ILE A 123 48.87 31.74 1.49
CA ILE A 123 49.63 32.25 2.64
C ILE A 123 50.99 32.69 2.10
N GLY A 124 51.24 33.99 2.08
CA GLY A 124 52.53 34.54 1.65
C GLY A 124 53.62 34.25 2.68
N GLY A 125 54.59 33.42 2.32
CA GLY A 125 55.86 33.30 3.03
C GLY A 125 56.85 34.37 2.55
N ALA A 126 57.90 34.62 3.33
CA ALA A 126 58.90 35.66 3.04
C ALA A 126 59.62 35.50 1.69
N ASP A 127 59.58 34.30 1.09
CA ASP A 127 60.24 33.98 -0.19
C ASP A 127 59.25 33.71 -1.35
N GLY A 128 57.98 34.11 -1.22
CA GLY A 128 56.97 34.05 -2.28
C GLY A 128 55.71 33.25 -1.92
N PRO A 129 54.68 33.26 -2.78
CA PRO A 129 53.43 32.55 -2.52
C PRO A 129 53.68 31.04 -2.59
N THR A 130 53.74 30.37 -1.44
CA THR A 130 53.72 28.91 -1.37
C THR A 130 52.25 28.49 -1.40
N SER A 131 51.79 27.95 -2.53
CA SER A 131 50.44 27.39 -2.61
C SER A 131 50.42 26.04 -1.90
N ILE A 132 49.72 25.97 -0.76
CA ILE A 132 49.45 24.69 -0.09
C ILE A 132 48.09 24.20 -0.58
N PHE A 133 48.09 23.10 -1.33
CA PHE A 133 46.86 22.40 -1.70
C PHE A 133 46.34 21.63 -0.49
N VAL A 134 45.54 22.27 0.36
CA VAL A 134 44.76 21.55 1.36
C VAL A 134 43.53 20.99 0.64
N SER A 135 43.64 19.76 0.14
CA SER A 135 42.46 18.97 -0.22
C SER A 135 41.76 18.59 1.08
N ALA A 136 40.90 19.49 1.56
CA ALA A 136 39.87 19.10 2.49
C ALA A 136 38.85 18.29 1.68
N GLY A 137 39.14 17.00 1.47
CA GLY A 137 38.17 16.02 1.02
C GLY A 137 37.08 15.90 2.07
N SER A 138 36.24 16.92 2.18
CA SER A 138 35.07 16.92 3.02
C SER A 138 34.04 16.09 2.27
N TRP A 139 34.21 14.77 2.30
CA TRP A 139 33.10 13.86 2.10
C TRP A 139 32.06 14.20 3.16
N SER A 140 31.19 15.15 2.81
CA SER A 140 30.13 15.60 3.70
C SER A 140 29.38 14.37 4.14
N MET A 141 29.12 14.21 5.45
CA MET A 141 28.36 13.06 5.97
C MET A 141 27.05 12.85 5.19
N VAL A 142 26.51 13.93 4.62
CA VAL A 142 25.36 13.99 3.70
C VAL A 142 25.49 13.03 2.50
N SER A 143 26.69 12.86 1.93
CA SER A 143 26.96 11.94 0.80
C SER A 143 26.72 10.47 1.15
N PHE A 144 26.81 10.09 2.43
CA PHE A 144 26.53 8.73 2.90
C PHE A 144 25.13 8.59 3.51
N ILE A 145 24.60 9.67 4.10
CA ILE A 145 23.28 9.66 4.78
C ILE A 145 22.12 9.48 3.80
N LEU A 146 22.12 10.21 2.69
CA LEU A 146 21.05 10.15 1.66
C LEU A 146 20.89 8.76 1.02
N PRO A 147 21.96 8.06 0.59
CA PRO A 147 21.83 6.71 0.05
C PRO A 147 21.47 5.68 1.13
N LEU A 148 21.96 5.84 2.37
CA LEU A 148 21.59 4.94 3.48
C LEU A 148 20.10 5.05 3.83
N LEU A 149 19.56 6.28 3.86
CA LEU A 149 18.12 6.50 4.02
C LEU A 149 17.30 5.92 2.87
N LEU A 150 17.80 6.01 1.63
CA LEU A 150 17.15 5.41 0.47
C LEU A 150 17.08 3.89 0.60
N ILE A 151 18.18 3.23 1.00
CA ILE A 151 18.22 1.78 1.23
C ILE A 151 17.22 1.38 2.32
N LEU A 152 17.16 2.14 3.43
CA LEU A 152 16.21 1.89 4.51
C LEU A 152 14.76 2.01 4.04
N PHE A 153 14.39 3.10 3.36
CA PHE A 153 13.04 3.32 2.85
C PHE A 153 12.65 2.32 1.77
N ALA A 154 13.57 1.98 0.86
CA ALA A 154 13.36 0.95 -0.13
C ALA A 154 13.10 -0.41 0.53
N GLY A 155 13.87 -0.79 1.54
CA GLY A 155 13.65 -2.02 2.31
C GLY A 155 12.30 -2.05 3.02
N ILE A 156 11.87 -0.94 3.63
CA ILE A 156 10.55 -0.81 4.27
C ILE A 156 9.43 -0.91 3.23
N THR A 157 9.57 -0.23 2.09
CA THR A 157 8.58 -0.26 0.99
C THR A 157 8.46 -1.67 0.42
N VAL A 158 9.58 -2.33 0.13
CA VAL A 158 9.60 -3.72 -0.32
C VAL A 158 8.93 -4.63 0.70
N ARG A 159 9.22 -4.48 2.01
CA ARG A 159 8.56 -5.24 3.07
C ARG A 159 7.05 -4.97 3.16
N LEU A 160 6.60 -3.73 2.96
CA LEU A 160 5.18 -3.34 2.98
C LEU A 160 4.39 -3.93 1.80
N PHE A 161 5.04 -4.11 0.65
CA PHE A 161 4.44 -4.73 -0.53
C PHE A 161 4.58 -6.26 -0.53
N LEU A 162 5.67 -6.81 0.00
CA LEU A 162 5.89 -8.26 0.15
C LEU A 162 5.12 -8.89 1.31
N ARG A 163 4.65 -8.12 2.30
CA ARG A 163 3.72 -8.66 3.29
C ARG A 163 2.32 -8.71 2.69
N PRO A 164 1.83 -9.90 2.29
CA PRO A 164 0.40 -10.06 2.05
C PRO A 164 -0.31 -9.60 3.33
N LYS A 165 -1.38 -8.84 3.14
CA LYS A 165 -2.28 -8.44 4.22
C LYS A 165 -2.99 -9.72 4.68
N PHE A 166 -2.27 -10.61 5.38
CA PHE A 166 -2.90 -11.71 6.09
C PHE A 166 -3.88 -11.08 7.05
N GLY A 167 -5.11 -11.58 6.97
CA GLY A 167 -6.30 -11.02 7.58
C GLY A 167 -6.05 -10.46 8.97
N GLY A 168 -6.64 -9.30 9.23
CA GLY A 168 -6.76 -8.79 10.58
C GLY A 168 -7.25 -9.91 11.48
N ARG A 169 -6.60 -10.06 12.64
CA ARG A 169 -6.96 -11.03 13.68
C ARG A 169 -8.48 -11.18 13.75
N ASN A 170 -8.94 -12.40 13.49
CA ASN A 170 -10.30 -12.85 13.75
C ASN A 170 -10.48 -12.93 15.28
N ASN A 171 -10.39 -11.80 15.97
CA ASN A 171 -10.71 -11.71 17.38
C ASN A 171 -12.24 -11.58 17.48
N GLY A 172 -12.93 -12.70 17.66
CA GLY A 172 -14.08 -12.70 18.56
C GLY A 172 -15.49 -12.92 17.99
N MET A 173 -15.69 -13.62 16.87
CA MET A 173 -17.00 -14.28 16.66
C MET A 173 -16.96 -15.67 17.29
N ARG A 174 -17.09 -15.72 18.63
CA ARG A 174 -17.58 -16.92 19.29
C ARG A 174 -19.06 -17.06 18.89
N PRO A 175 -19.51 -18.25 18.44
CA PRO A 175 -20.94 -18.50 18.31
C PRO A 175 -21.55 -18.35 19.70
N ARG A 176 -22.56 -17.47 19.82
CA ARG A 176 -23.50 -17.57 20.95
C ARG A 176 -24.33 -18.83 20.66
N THR A 177 -23.89 -19.94 21.23
CA THR A 177 -24.73 -21.09 21.54
C THR A 177 -25.87 -20.65 22.45
#